data_AF-A0A849F175-F1
#
_entry.id   AF-A0A849F175-F1
#
_cell.length_a   1.000
_cell.length_b   1.000
_cell.length_c   1.000
_cell.angle_alpha   90.00
_cell.angle_beta   90.00
_cell.angle_gamma   90.00
#
_symmetry.space_group_name_H-M   'P 1'
#
loop_
_entity.id
_entity.type
_entity.pdbx_description
1 polymer ?
#
loop_
_entity_poly.entity_id
_entity_poly.type
_entity_poly.pdbx_seq_one_letter_code
_entity_poly.pdbx_strand_id
1 'polypeptide(L)'
;MTLAALEATLRLYRDEDRAVAQIPTLRRLFLRSPEIEGLANQLADGLRRLADARLCVGVYELASRAGGGALPLLELPSCCVGVSMTDRSVNAIAQAMRNHSPPIIGRIDNDLFIMDPRTIEPDEIESIVSAFRRIVHMDAPE
;
A
#
# COMPACT_ATOMS: atom_id res chain seq x y z
N MET A 1 20.82 -1.15 21.56
CA MET A 1 20.34 0.08 20.89
C MET A 1 18.85 0.26 21.17
N THR A 2 18.49 0.79 22.33
CA THR A 2 17.07 0.97 22.71
C THR A 2 16.88 2.33 23.38
N LEU A 3 17.68 2.64 24.40
CA LEU A 3 17.59 3.92 25.10
C LEU A 3 17.99 5.13 24.22
N ALA A 4 19.09 5.03 23.48
CA ALA A 4 19.53 6.13 22.60
C ALA A 4 18.53 6.42 21.46
N ALA A 5 17.93 5.38 20.86
CA ALA A 5 16.91 5.54 19.83
C ALA A 5 15.61 6.13 20.39
N LEU A 6 15.21 5.69 21.60
CA LEU A 6 14.06 6.26 22.30
C LEU A 6 14.30 7.72 22.68
N GLU A 7 15.45 8.06 23.24
CA GLU A 7 15.81 9.45 23.58
C GLU A 7 15.80 10.34 22.34
N ALA A 8 16.40 9.91 21.23
CA ALA A 8 16.37 10.64 19.97
C ALA A 8 14.94 10.87 19.48
N THR A 9 14.09 9.85 19.54
CA THR A 9 12.66 9.95 19.17
C THR A 9 11.92 10.93 20.08
N LEU A 10 12.11 10.84 21.41
CA LEU A 10 11.47 11.75 22.37
C LEU A 10 11.94 13.21 22.21
N ARG A 11 13.18 13.43 21.77
CA ARG A 11 13.67 14.78 21.43
C ARG A 11 12.92 15.36 20.23
N LEU A 12 12.52 14.54 19.24
CA LEU A 12 11.72 15.00 18.10
C LEU A 12 10.34 15.48 18.54
N TYR A 13 9.70 14.78 19.49
CA TYR A 13 8.37 15.16 20.04
C TYR A 13 8.33 16.55 20.69
N ARG A 14 9.47 17.19 20.98
CA ARG A 14 9.50 18.55 21.53
C ARG A 14 9.09 19.63 20.54
N ASP A 15 9.05 19.30 19.25
CA ASP A 15 8.65 20.16 18.14
C ASP A 15 7.67 19.36 17.28
N GLU A 16 6.39 19.76 17.30
CA GLU A 16 5.30 19.01 16.69
C GLU A 16 5.48 18.85 15.18
N ASP A 17 5.80 19.94 14.47
CA ASP A 17 6.00 19.93 13.03
C ASP A 17 7.17 19.01 12.65
N ARG A 18 8.26 19.07 13.41
CA ARG A 18 9.40 18.15 13.21
C ARG A 18 9.07 16.72 13.54
N ALA A 19 8.28 16.47 14.59
CA ALA A 19 7.85 15.13 14.96
C ALA A 19 7.00 14.50 13.84
N VAL A 20 6.02 15.23 13.31
CA VAL A 20 5.18 14.78 12.20
C VAL A 20 6.01 14.52 10.95
N ALA A 21 6.98 15.39 10.63
CA ALA A 21 7.81 15.23 9.44
C ALA A 21 8.81 14.06 9.53
N GLN A 22 9.36 13.78 10.72
CA GLN A 22 10.49 12.85 10.89
C GLN A 22 10.12 11.49 11.49
N ILE A 23 9.07 11.40 12.30
CA ILE A 23 8.64 10.13 12.90
C ILE A 23 7.76 9.41 11.87
N PRO A 24 8.18 8.24 11.33
CA PRO A 24 7.49 7.61 10.20
C PRO A 24 6.01 7.35 10.48
N THR A 25 5.67 6.85 11.67
CA THR A 25 4.28 6.59 12.06
C THR A 25 3.43 7.86 12.03
N LEU A 26 3.94 8.98 12.56
CA LEU A 26 3.21 10.25 12.54
C LEU A 26 3.07 10.77 11.11
N ARG A 27 4.17 10.77 10.35
CA ARG A 27 4.17 11.16 8.94
C ARG A 27 3.10 10.44 8.14
N ARG A 28 2.95 9.12 8.35
CA ARG A 28 1.93 8.30 7.69
C ARG A 28 0.52 8.57 8.20
N LEU A 29 0.32 8.76 9.50
CA LEU A 29 -1.02 9.06 10.03
C LEU A 29 -1.54 10.42 9.55
N PHE A 30 -0.66 11.41 9.41
CA PHE A 30 -0.97 12.77 8.99
C PHE A 30 -0.81 13.04 7.49
N LEU A 31 -0.61 12.00 6.66
CA LEU A 31 -0.68 12.13 5.20
C LEU A 31 -2.03 12.77 4.80
N ARG A 32 -1.98 13.83 3.99
CA ARG A 32 -3.18 14.54 3.54
C ARG A 32 -3.83 13.82 2.37
N SER A 33 -5.15 13.94 2.23
CA SER A 33 -5.90 13.29 1.15
C SER A 33 -5.33 13.49 -0.26
N PRO A 34 -4.90 14.72 -0.68
CA PRO A 34 -4.32 14.92 -2.00
C PRO A 34 -3.02 14.13 -2.24
N GLU A 35 -2.23 13.89 -1.19
CA GLU A 35 -0.98 13.12 -1.28
C GLU A 35 -1.30 11.63 -1.44
N ILE A 36 -2.30 11.13 -0.71
CA ILE A 36 -2.79 9.75 -0.82
C ILE A 36 -3.39 9.51 -2.21
N GLU A 37 -4.21 10.43 -2.70
CA GLU A 37 -4.81 10.38 -4.05
C GLU A 37 -3.75 10.42 -5.15
N GLY A 38 -2.72 11.25 -4.99
CA GLY A 38 -1.58 11.29 -5.92
C GLY A 38 -0.90 9.93 -6.03
N LEU A 39 -0.60 9.29 -4.90
CA LEU A 39 0.01 7.96 -4.86
C LEU A 39 -0.92 6.86 -5.40
N ALA A 40 -2.21 6.93 -5.05
CA ALA A 40 -3.22 5.99 -5.55
C ALA A 40 -3.28 6.01 -7.09
N ASN A 41 -3.33 7.20 -7.67
CA ASN A 41 -3.38 7.38 -9.11
C ASN A 41 -2.09 6.92 -9.78
N GLN A 42 -0.92 7.28 -9.24
CA GLN A 42 0.37 6.82 -9.76
C GLN A 42 0.48 5.30 -9.79
N LEU A 43 0.05 4.64 -8.71
CA LEU A 43 0.03 3.18 -8.62
C LEU A 43 -0.98 2.58 -9.60
N ALA A 44 -2.22 3.08 -9.63
CA ALA A 44 -3.25 2.60 -10.54
C ALA A 44 -2.84 2.74 -12.02
N ASP A 45 -2.24 3.86 -12.40
CA ASP A 45 -1.76 4.11 -13.75
C ASP A 45 -0.53 3.26 -14.10
N GLY A 46 0.34 2.99 -13.13
CA GLY A 46 1.41 2.00 -13.26
C GLY A 46 0.89 0.61 -13.60
N LEU A 47 -0.16 0.17 -12.91
CA LEU A 47 -0.78 -1.13 -13.12
C LEU A 47 -1.57 -1.20 -14.42
N ARG A 48 -2.34 -0.16 -14.76
CA ARG A 48 -3.08 -0.08 -16.04
C ARG A 48 -2.16 -0.12 -17.25
N ARG A 49 -0.95 0.45 -17.14
CA ARG A 49 0.07 0.41 -18.20
C ARG A 49 0.62 -0.99 -18.48
N LEU A 50 0.33 -1.99 -17.65
CA LEU A 50 0.61 -3.39 -17.98
C LEU A 50 -0.26 -3.89 -19.14
N ALA A 51 -1.39 -3.21 -19.44
CA ALA A 51 -2.24 -3.44 -20.60
C ALA A 51 -2.69 -4.89 -20.78
N ASP A 52 -2.87 -5.64 -19.69
CA ASP A 52 -3.42 -6.99 -19.71
C ASP A 52 -4.94 -6.95 -19.53
N ALA A 53 -5.68 -7.57 -20.47
CA ALA A 53 -7.14 -7.58 -20.48
C ALA A 53 -7.77 -8.30 -19.27
N ARG A 54 -7.00 -9.16 -18.59
CA ARG A 54 -7.45 -9.91 -17.42
C ARG A 54 -7.31 -9.08 -16.15
N LEU A 55 -6.47 -8.05 -16.15
CA LEU A 55 -6.15 -7.24 -14.96
C LEU A 55 -7.12 -6.06 -14.84
N CYS A 56 -7.97 -6.09 -13.80
CA CYS A 56 -8.88 -5.01 -13.47
C CYS A 56 -8.29 -4.16 -12.33
N VAL A 57 -8.22 -2.84 -12.52
CA VAL A 57 -7.62 -1.89 -11.56
C VAL A 57 -8.55 -0.70 -11.31
N GLY A 58 -8.93 -0.50 -10.05
CA GLY A 58 -9.77 0.61 -9.60
C GLY A 58 -9.14 1.39 -8.45
N VAL A 59 -9.52 2.66 -8.33
CA VAL A 59 -9.27 3.48 -7.14
C VAL A 59 -10.60 3.60 -6.39
N TYR A 60 -10.59 3.33 -5.10
CA TYR A 60 -11.78 3.26 -4.25
C TYR A 60 -11.61 4.15 -3.03
N GLU A 61 -12.64 4.95 -2.72
CA GLU A 61 -12.73 5.66 -1.45
C GLU A 61 -13.01 4.65 -0.33
N LEU A 62 -11.96 4.24 0.37
CA LEU A 62 -12.03 3.26 1.46
C LEU A 62 -11.20 3.80 2.61
N ALA A 63 -11.77 3.78 3.82
CA ALA A 63 -11.06 4.20 5.01
C ALA A 63 -9.81 3.33 5.26
N SER A 64 -8.72 3.97 5.64
CA SER A 64 -7.56 3.30 6.22
C SER A 64 -7.87 2.94 7.67
N ARG A 65 -7.36 1.80 8.12
CA ARG A 65 -7.39 1.41 9.53
C ARG A 65 -6.01 1.57 10.15
N ALA A 66 -5.90 2.43 11.15
CA ALA A 66 -4.63 2.74 11.81
C ALA A 66 -4.18 1.61 12.76
N GLY A 67 -3.68 0.51 12.18
CA GLY A 67 -3.00 -0.56 12.92
C GLY A 67 -3.93 -1.58 13.60
N GLY A 68 -3.51 -2.84 13.64
CA GLY A 68 -4.32 -3.96 14.13
C GLY A 68 -4.40 -4.12 15.65
N GLY A 69 -3.62 -3.36 16.43
CA GLY A 69 -3.50 -3.56 17.89
C GLY A 69 -3.74 -2.33 18.77
N ALA A 70 -3.31 -1.15 18.34
CA ALA A 70 -3.38 0.07 19.16
C ALA A 70 -4.68 0.87 18.92
N LEU A 71 -5.06 1.08 17.65
CA LEU A 71 -6.21 1.89 17.27
C LEU A 71 -7.09 1.19 16.21
N PRO A 72 -7.59 -0.04 16.48
CA PRO A 72 -8.30 -0.85 15.48
C PRO A 72 -9.60 -0.22 14.99
N LEU A 73 -10.19 0.70 15.76
CA LEU A 73 -11.44 1.39 15.45
C LEU A 73 -11.25 2.77 14.79
N LEU A 74 -10.00 3.25 14.67
CA LEU A 74 -9.74 4.55 14.05
C LEU A 74 -9.77 4.40 12.53
N GLU A 75 -10.84 4.92 11.93
CA GLU A 75 -10.99 5.05 10.49
C GLU A 75 -10.46 6.41 10.03
N LEU A 76 -9.47 6.37 9.13
CA LEU A 76 -8.90 7.57 8.53
C LEU A 76 -9.37 7.65 7.07
N PRO A 77 -9.92 8.80 6.62
CA PRO A 77 -10.25 8.99 5.22
C PRO A 77 -9.05 8.68 4.33
N SER A 78 -9.27 7.89 3.29
CA SER A 78 -8.22 7.44 2.37
C SER A 78 -8.83 7.01 1.04
N CYS A 79 -7.98 6.84 0.04
CA CYS A 79 -8.32 6.14 -1.18
C CYS A 79 -7.35 4.96 -1.34
N CYS A 80 -7.86 3.83 -1.78
CA CYS A 80 -7.09 2.61 -1.95
C CYS A 80 -7.11 2.16 -3.41
N VAL A 81 -6.08 1.41 -3.82
CA VAL A 81 -6.04 0.79 -5.14
C VAL A 81 -6.48 -0.66 -5.00
N GLY A 82 -7.57 -1.02 -5.69
CA GLY A 82 -8.09 -2.38 -5.73
C GLY A 82 -7.76 -3.05 -7.04
N VAL A 83 -7.35 -4.32 -6.96
CA VAL A 83 -6.97 -5.13 -8.11
C VAL A 83 -7.70 -6.46 -8.08
N SER A 84 -8.20 -6.90 -9.23
CA SER A 84 -8.68 -8.26 -9.47
C SER A 84 -8.18 -8.78 -10.81
N MET A 85 -8.24 -10.10 -11.00
CA MET A 85 -7.94 -10.74 -12.27
C MET A 85 -9.05 -11.70 -12.67
N THR A 86 -9.42 -11.76 -13.94
CA THR A 86 -10.55 -12.59 -14.41
C THR A 86 -10.24 -14.09 -14.44
N ASP A 87 -8.97 -14.45 -14.53
CA ASP A 87 -8.47 -15.81 -14.67
C ASP A 87 -7.99 -16.43 -13.34
N ARG A 88 -7.96 -15.65 -12.25
CA ARG A 88 -7.39 -16.07 -10.95
C ARG A 88 -8.17 -15.47 -9.80
N SER A 89 -8.34 -16.24 -8.72
CA SER A 89 -8.97 -15.72 -7.50
C SER A 89 -8.11 -14.66 -6.81
N VAL A 90 -8.75 -13.74 -6.08
CA VAL A 90 -8.06 -12.73 -5.28
C VAL A 90 -7.09 -13.35 -4.26
N ASN A 91 -7.42 -14.52 -3.72
CA ASN A 91 -6.55 -15.29 -2.83
C ASN A 91 -5.26 -15.73 -3.53
N ALA A 92 -5.34 -16.11 -4.80
CA ALA A 92 -4.19 -16.51 -5.60
C ALA A 92 -3.30 -15.31 -5.98
N ILE A 93 -3.89 -14.10 -6.12
CA ILE A 93 -3.14 -12.84 -6.24
C ILE A 93 -2.42 -12.55 -4.93
N ALA A 94 -3.14 -12.53 -3.81
CA ALA A 94 -2.58 -12.24 -2.49
C ALA A 94 -1.44 -13.20 -2.11
N GLN A 95 -1.59 -14.49 -2.43
CA GLN A 95 -0.54 -15.49 -2.22
C GLN A 95 0.69 -15.25 -3.10
N ALA A 96 0.50 -14.90 -4.37
CA ALA A 96 1.61 -14.57 -5.28
C ALA A 96 2.36 -13.31 -4.83
N MET A 97 1.63 -12.27 -4.38
CA MET A 97 2.21 -11.04 -3.84
C MET A 97 2.99 -11.29 -2.55
N ARG A 98 2.45 -12.13 -1.64
CA ARG A 98 3.15 -12.53 -0.41
C ARG A 98 4.43 -13.33 -0.69
N ASN A 99 4.44 -14.13 -1.75
CA ASN A 99 5.59 -14.93 -2.17
C ASN A 99 6.58 -14.14 -3.06
N HIS A 100 6.27 -12.89 -3.40
CA HIS A 100 7.18 -12.02 -4.13
C HIS A 100 8.39 -11.62 -3.27
N SER A 101 9.45 -11.13 -3.90
CA SER A 101 10.64 -10.61 -3.21
C SER A 101 10.92 -9.19 -3.71
N PRO A 102 10.68 -8.14 -2.90
CA PRO A 102 10.13 -8.18 -1.53
C PRO A 102 8.64 -8.59 -1.48
N PRO A 103 8.15 -9.17 -0.36
CA PRO A 103 6.73 -9.50 -0.19
C PRO A 103 5.85 -8.25 -0.23
N ILE A 104 4.73 -8.34 -0.95
CA ILE A 104 3.72 -7.27 -0.99
C ILE A 104 2.49 -7.75 -0.24
N ILE A 105 2.12 -7.01 0.81
CA ILE A 105 1.00 -7.35 1.69
C ILE A 105 -0.11 -6.34 1.51
N GLY A 106 -1.22 -6.79 0.91
CA GLY A 106 -2.48 -6.06 0.83
C GLY A 106 -3.55 -6.71 1.71
N ARG A 107 -4.73 -6.11 1.74
CA ARG A 107 -5.94 -6.70 2.35
C ARG A 107 -6.88 -7.21 1.26
N ILE A 108 -7.68 -8.21 1.58
CA ILE A 108 -8.74 -8.69 0.69
C ILE A 108 -10.05 -8.11 1.19
N ASP A 109 -10.79 -7.45 0.30
CA ASP A 109 -12.10 -6.88 0.60
C ASP A 109 -12.94 -6.86 -0.67
N ASN A 110 -14.22 -7.28 -0.59
CA ASN A 110 -15.14 -7.37 -1.74
C ASN A 110 -14.53 -8.03 -3.00
N ASP A 111 -13.81 -9.15 -2.82
CA ASP A 111 -13.11 -9.89 -3.90
C ASP A 111 -12.03 -9.08 -4.66
N LEU A 112 -11.53 -8.02 -4.03
CA LEU A 112 -10.43 -7.20 -4.53
C LEU A 112 -9.21 -7.34 -3.62
N PHE A 113 -8.03 -7.36 -4.24
CA PHE A 113 -6.77 -7.17 -3.54
C PHE A 113 -6.54 -5.67 -3.38
N ILE A 114 -6.73 -5.17 -2.16
CA ILE A 114 -6.67 -3.77 -1.81
C ILE A 114 -5.27 -3.41 -1.28
N MET A 115 -4.69 -2.38 -1.88
CA MET A 115 -3.45 -1.73 -1.47
C MET A 115 -3.75 -0.32 -0.99
N ASP A 116 -3.28 0.03 0.21
CA ASP A 116 -3.50 1.33 0.83
C ASP A 116 -2.26 2.22 0.64
N PRO A 117 -2.31 3.28 -0.19
CA PRO A 117 -1.21 4.23 -0.39
C PRO A 117 -0.73 4.89 0.92
N ARG A 118 -1.59 4.85 1.96
CA ARG A 118 -1.28 4.98 3.39
C ARG A 118 0.15 4.57 3.73
N THR A 119 0.45 3.34 3.36
CA THR A 119 1.61 2.56 3.81
C THR A 119 2.60 2.27 2.68
N ILE A 120 2.47 2.94 1.54
CA ILE A 120 3.34 2.73 0.36
C ILE A 120 4.22 3.97 0.21
N GLU A 121 5.54 3.80 0.15
CA GLU A 121 6.46 4.86 -0.26
C GLU A 121 6.44 5.03 -1.80
N PRO A 122 6.67 6.25 -2.34
CA PRO A 122 6.66 6.48 -3.78
C PRO A 122 7.63 5.61 -4.59
N ASP A 123 8.78 5.25 -4.01
CA ASP A 123 9.81 4.40 -4.63
C ASP A 123 9.44 2.91 -4.65
N GLU A 124 8.44 2.49 -3.87
CA GLU A 124 7.92 1.12 -3.87
C GLU A 124 6.95 0.85 -5.04
N ILE A 125 6.40 1.90 -5.67
CA ILE A 125 5.40 1.78 -6.73
C ILE A 125 5.91 0.92 -7.90
N GLU A 126 7.15 1.15 -8.34
CA GLU A 126 7.74 0.37 -9.43
C GLU A 126 7.92 -1.11 -9.07
N SER A 127 8.29 -1.39 -7.81
CA SER A 127 8.39 -2.75 -7.30
C SER A 127 7.03 -3.45 -7.32
N ILE A 128 5.97 -2.76 -6.91
CA ILE A 128 4.61 -3.30 -6.93
C ILE A 128 4.17 -3.60 -8.37
N VAL A 129 4.34 -2.65 -9.28
CA VAL A 129 3.98 -2.84 -10.71
C VAL A 129 4.76 -4.01 -11.31
N SER A 130 6.04 -4.16 -10.96
CA SER A 130 6.88 -5.27 -11.41
C SER A 130 6.41 -6.62 -10.88
N ALA A 131 5.90 -6.68 -9.66
CA ALA A 131 5.29 -7.88 -9.11
C ALA A 131 4.01 -8.27 -9.87
N PHE A 132 3.16 -7.30 -10.20
CA PHE A 132 1.96 -7.53 -11.01
C PHE A 132 2.29 -7.95 -12.44
N ARG A 133 3.35 -7.40 -13.03
CA ARG A 133 3.85 -7.84 -14.34
C ARG A 133 4.24 -9.32 -14.34
N ARG A 134 4.85 -9.82 -13.26
CA ARG A 134 5.24 -11.24 -13.16
C ARG A 134 4.04 -12.17 -13.12
N ILE A 135 2.99 -11.83 -12.36
CA ILE A 135 1.80 -12.70 -12.29
C ILE A 135 1.01 -12.68 -13.59
N VAL A 136 1.04 -11.56 -14.32
CA VAL A 136 0.46 -11.43 -15.67
C VAL A 136 1.19 -12.33 -16.67
N HIS A 137 2.52 -12.42 -16.60
CA HIS A 137 3.31 -13.28 -17.49
C HIS A 137 3.44 -14.73 -17.04
N MET A 138 2.81 -15.13 -15.93
CA MET A 138 2.94 -16.48 -15.39
C MET A 138 2.14 -17.55 -16.17
N ASP A 139 1.62 -17.20 -17.35
CA ASP A 139 0.97 -18.11 -18.32
C ASP A 139 1.78 -18.29 -19.62
N ALA A 140 3.09 -18.47 -19.50
CA ALA A 140 3.82 -19.25 -20.49
C ALA A 140 4.19 -20.58 -19.81
N PRO A 141 3.43 -21.67 -20.02
CA PRO A 141 3.89 -22.99 -19.63
C PRO A 141 5.16 -23.30 -20.43
N GLU A 142 6.23 -23.71 -19.74
CA GLU A 142 7.17 -24.67 -20.33
C GLU A 142 6.47 -26.02 -20.50
#